data_AF-A0A8H6S2V5-F1
#
_entry.id   AF-A0A8H6S2V5-F1
#
_cell.length_a   1.000
_cell.length_b   1.000
_cell.length_c   1.000
_cell.angle_alpha   90.00
_cell.angle_beta   90.00
_cell.angle_gamma   90.00
#
_symmetry.space_group_name_H-M   'P 1'
#
loop_
_entity.id
_entity.type
_entity.pdbx_description
1 polymer ?
#
loop_
_entity_poly.entity_id
_entity_poly.type
_entity_poly.pdbx_seq_one_letter_code
_entity_poly.pdbx_strand_id
1 'polypeptide(L)'
;MLMLSQVLAAVLLSALVVSASPLEARQSCSSTYTVVSGDTCAAIESKKGISDAQLHALNPSINSACTNLQIGEVLCLSSGGTSSGCSKSYTVVSGDTCAAIESKTGVSDATLHSLNPSINSSCTNLQIGQVLCVASGGGSSPPGGGQTFNGLATYYDPNGGRGACGNILQNSDFIVALGSGHWDSGAHCGATVNVQYQGKTIQVVAQDLCPGCQGANGLDLSEGAMQALDANYIADGVISVVWGFA
;
A
#
# COMPACT_ATOMS: atom_id res chain seq x y z
N MET A 1 -18.48 16.23 -74.42
CA MET A 1 -19.52 16.13 -73.37
C MET A 1 -18.92 15.28 -72.26
N LEU A 2 -18.87 15.81 -71.04
CA LEU A 2 -18.28 15.19 -69.85
C LEU A 2 -18.69 13.71 -69.67
N MET A 3 -17.82 12.89 -69.08
CA MET A 3 -17.95 12.40 -67.69
C MET A 3 -17.05 11.17 -67.43
N LEU A 4 -16.20 11.32 -66.39
CA LEU A 4 -15.83 10.34 -65.35
C LEU A 4 -15.07 9.07 -65.74
N SER A 5 -13.81 8.92 -65.29
CA SER A 5 -13.39 8.54 -63.92
C SER A 5 -13.48 7.03 -63.69
N GLN A 6 -12.31 6.39 -63.63
CA GLN A 6 -11.94 5.42 -62.59
C GLN A 6 -10.43 5.10 -62.75
N VAL A 7 -9.60 5.87 -62.04
CA VAL A 7 -8.23 5.47 -61.74
C VAL A 7 -8.33 4.47 -60.58
N LEU A 8 -8.01 3.21 -60.83
CA LEU A 8 -7.83 2.22 -59.76
C LEU A 8 -6.56 2.60 -58.97
N ALA A 9 -6.74 3.38 -57.90
CA ALA A 9 -5.70 3.61 -56.92
C ALA A 9 -5.62 2.39 -56.00
N ALA A 10 -4.62 1.53 -56.23
CA ALA A 10 -4.21 0.53 -55.25
C ALA A 10 -3.53 1.25 -54.09
N VAL A 11 -4.31 1.68 -53.10
CA VAL A 11 -3.77 2.16 -51.82
C VAL A 11 -3.30 0.93 -51.05
N LEU A 12 -2.01 0.65 -51.15
CA LEU A 12 -1.32 -0.19 -50.16
C LEU A 12 -1.49 0.51 -48.81
N LEU A 13 -2.43 0.01 -48.01
CA LEU A 13 -2.52 0.34 -46.60
C LEU A 13 -1.26 -0.26 -45.95
N SER A 14 -0.17 0.49 -45.95
CA SER A 14 0.90 0.26 -44.99
C SER A 14 0.27 0.52 -43.62
N ALA A 15 -0.15 -0.57 -42.96
CA ALA A 15 -0.43 -0.51 -41.54
C ALA A 15 0.88 -0.06 -40.88
N LEU A 16 0.97 1.23 -40.58
CA LEU A 16 1.90 1.73 -39.58
C LEU A 16 1.51 0.99 -38.31
N VAL A 17 2.24 -0.09 -38.03
CA VAL A 17 2.42 -0.51 -36.66
C VAL A 17 2.99 0.71 -35.97
N VAL A 18 2.12 1.45 -35.28
CA VAL A 18 2.54 2.25 -34.16
C VAL A 18 3.16 1.21 -33.24
N SER A 19 4.48 1.05 -33.33
CA SER A 19 5.23 0.48 -32.24
C SER A 19 4.92 1.40 -31.08
N ALA A 20 3.97 0.98 -30.23
CA ALA A 20 3.99 1.38 -28.85
C ALA A 20 5.40 1.03 -28.38
N SER A 21 6.29 2.01 -28.41
CA SER A 21 7.48 2.04 -27.58
C SER A 21 7.00 1.62 -26.20
N PRO A 22 7.74 0.80 -25.44
CA PRO A 22 7.31 0.36 -24.12
C PRO A 22 7.28 1.55 -23.16
N LEU A 23 6.23 2.35 -23.28
CA LEU A 23 5.67 3.22 -22.27
C LEU A 23 4.75 2.37 -21.36
N GLU A 24 4.71 1.05 -21.55
CA GLU A 24 4.20 0.04 -20.61
C GLU A 24 5.15 -0.26 -19.43
N ALA A 25 6.09 0.64 -19.14
CA ALA A 25 6.63 0.77 -17.79
C ALA A 25 6.63 2.25 -17.41
N ARG A 26 5.44 2.80 -17.10
CA ARG A 26 5.38 3.86 -16.09
C ARG A 26 5.81 3.23 -14.76
N GLN A 27 7.11 2.98 -14.63
CA GLN A 27 7.74 2.87 -13.34
C GLN A 27 7.36 4.15 -12.63
N SER A 28 6.56 4.01 -11.58
CA SER A 28 5.85 5.09 -10.92
C SER A 28 6.87 6.05 -10.34
N CYS A 29 7.30 7.02 -11.14
CA CYS A 29 8.29 7.99 -10.72
C CYS A 29 7.62 8.93 -9.73
N SER A 30 7.97 8.81 -8.46
CA SER A 30 7.34 9.57 -7.37
C SER A 30 8.13 10.81 -6.98
N SER A 31 9.35 10.95 -7.49
CA SER A 31 10.16 12.16 -7.33
C SER A 31 10.93 12.43 -8.61
N THR A 32 10.84 13.66 -9.11
CA THR A 32 11.53 14.10 -10.33
C THR A 32 12.46 15.28 -10.08
N TYR A 33 13.42 15.47 -10.97
CA TYR A 33 14.28 16.65 -11.02
C TYR A 33 14.47 17.15 -12.44
N THR A 34 14.34 18.45 -12.64
CA THR A 34 14.60 19.08 -13.93
C THR A 34 16.04 19.61 -13.95
N VAL A 35 16.82 19.14 -14.91
CA VAL A 35 18.22 19.53 -15.10
C VAL A 35 18.30 21.03 -15.43
N VAL A 36 19.17 21.74 -14.72
CA VAL A 36 19.46 23.15 -14.97
C VAL A 36 20.91 23.35 -15.43
N SER A 37 21.22 24.55 -15.92
CA SER A 37 22.57 24.90 -16.34
C SER A 37 23.59 24.71 -15.21
N GLY A 38 24.64 23.93 -15.47
CA GLY A 38 25.71 23.64 -14.53
C GLY A 38 25.52 22.37 -13.69
N ASP A 39 24.43 21.63 -13.87
CA ASP A 39 24.25 20.34 -13.21
C ASP A 39 25.18 19.26 -13.77
N THR A 40 25.58 18.35 -12.87
CA THR A 40 26.19 17.06 -13.19
C THR A 40 25.45 15.98 -12.40
N CYS A 41 25.51 14.70 -12.82
CA CYS A 41 24.89 13.62 -12.05
C CYS A 41 25.36 13.63 -10.59
N ALA A 42 26.67 13.72 -10.35
CA ALA A 42 27.24 13.80 -9.00
C ALA A 42 26.69 14.98 -8.16
N ALA A 43 26.49 16.15 -8.76
CA ALA A 43 25.93 17.31 -8.07
C ALA A 43 24.44 17.11 -7.76
N ILE A 44 23.68 16.52 -8.68
CA ILE A 44 22.26 16.19 -8.49
C ILE A 44 22.11 15.12 -7.40
N GLU A 45 22.86 14.03 -7.48
CA GLU A 45 22.91 12.93 -6.52
C GLU A 45 23.20 13.44 -5.11
N SER A 46 24.26 14.24 -4.96
CA SER A 46 24.64 14.82 -3.67
C SER A 46 23.55 15.76 -3.12
N LYS A 47 22.95 16.57 -4.00
CA LYS A 47 21.88 17.52 -3.63
C LYS A 47 20.57 16.82 -3.28
N LYS A 48 20.31 15.66 -3.88
CA LYS A 48 19.05 14.91 -3.72
C LYS A 48 19.17 13.71 -2.79
N GLY A 49 20.39 13.38 -2.38
CA GLY A 49 20.69 12.23 -1.55
C GLY A 49 20.34 10.92 -2.22
N ILE A 50 20.63 10.74 -3.50
CA ILE A 50 20.44 9.44 -4.20
C ILE A 50 21.80 8.91 -4.67
N SER A 51 21.90 7.59 -4.91
CA SER A 51 23.12 7.00 -5.44
C SER A 51 23.19 7.10 -6.97
N ASP A 52 24.41 7.13 -7.50
CA ASP A 52 24.70 7.00 -8.94
C ASP A 52 23.98 5.78 -9.56
N ALA A 53 24.11 4.62 -8.91
CA ALA A 53 23.44 3.39 -9.33
C ALA A 53 21.93 3.55 -9.45
N GLN A 54 21.29 4.27 -8.52
CA GLN A 54 19.86 4.54 -8.57
C GLN A 54 19.48 5.53 -9.66
N LEU A 55 20.27 6.60 -9.83
CA LEU A 55 20.01 7.57 -10.88
C LEU A 55 20.07 6.90 -12.26
N HIS A 56 21.08 6.06 -12.51
CA HIS A 56 21.19 5.31 -13.76
C HIS A 56 20.14 4.20 -13.91
N ALA A 57 19.75 3.52 -12.82
CA ALA A 57 18.69 2.52 -12.86
C ALA A 57 17.33 3.11 -13.24
N LEU A 58 17.03 4.32 -12.77
CA LEU A 58 15.76 5.01 -13.03
C LEU A 58 15.76 5.83 -14.31
N ASN A 59 16.94 6.15 -14.85
CA ASN A 59 17.08 6.93 -16.09
C ASN A 59 18.02 6.19 -17.07
N PRO A 60 17.57 5.09 -17.69
CA PRO A 60 18.40 4.29 -18.60
C PRO A 60 18.88 5.06 -19.84
N SER A 61 18.30 6.22 -20.13
CA SER A 61 18.74 7.13 -21.17
C SER A 61 20.05 7.85 -20.83
N ILE A 62 20.41 8.00 -19.55
CA ILE A 62 21.67 8.61 -19.12
C ILE A 62 22.79 7.56 -19.26
N ASN A 63 23.82 7.90 -20.03
CA ASN A 63 24.99 7.05 -20.18
C ASN A 63 25.82 7.00 -18.88
N SER A 64 26.62 5.96 -18.70
CA SER A 64 27.42 5.75 -17.48
C SER A 64 28.46 6.85 -17.18
N ALA A 65 28.76 7.73 -18.14
CA ALA A 65 29.66 8.87 -17.94
C ALA A 65 28.90 10.16 -17.58
N CYS A 66 27.56 10.11 -17.56
CA CYS A 66 26.66 11.26 -17.41
C CYS A 66 27.00 12.44 -18.36
N THR A 67 27.52 12.15 -19.55
CA THR A 67 27.94 13.19 -20.51
C THR A 67 26.82 13.64 -21.43
N ASN A 68 25.68 12.95 -21.40
CA ASN A 68 24.55 13.22 -22.27
C ASN A 68 23.38 13.90 -21.56
N LEU A 69 23.59 14.42 -20.35
CA LEU A 69 22.58 15.14 -19.59
C LEU A 69 22.17 16.44 -20.29
N GLN A 70 20.87 16.65 -20.51
CA GLN A 70 20.38 17.83 -21.23
C GLN A 70 19.69 18.82 -20.30
N ILE A 71 19.96 20.12 -20.47
CA ILE A 71 19.23 21.17 -19.75
C ILE A 71 17.73 21.08 -20.09
N GLY A 72 16.88 21.03 -19.07
CA GLY A 72 15.44 20.84 -19.19
C GLY A 72 14.99 19.37 -19.18
N GLU A 73 15.90 18.41 -19.21
CA GLU A 73 15.59 16.99 -19.05
C GLU A 73 14.99 16.73 -17.66
N VAL A 74 13.93 15.92 -17.59
CA VAL A 74 13.28 15.55 -16.34
C VAL A 74 13.76 14.16 -15.94
N LEU A 75 14.58 14.11 -14.90
CA LEU A 75 15.11 12.87 -14.34
C LEU A 75 14.13 12.29 -13.32
N CYS A 76 13.99 10.98 -13.33
CA CYS A 76 13.38 10.24 -12.25
C CYS A 76 14.39 10.00 -11.13
N LEU A 77 14.11 10.51 -9.94
CA LEU A 77 14.97 10.33 -8.78
C LEU A 77 14.55 9.14 -7.92
N SER A 78 13.29 8.71 -8.04
CA SER A 78 12.70 7.69 -7.17
C SER A 78 11.56 6.94 -7.85
N SER A 79 11.59 5.61 -7.78
CA SER A 79 10.39 4.81 -8.01
C SER A 79 9.58 4.77 -6.72
N GLY A 80 8.35 5.26 -6.73
CA GLY A 80 7.43 5.03 -5.63
C GLY A 80 6.51 3.87 -5.96
N GLY A 81 6.37 2.99 -4.99
CA GLY A 81 5.32 1.96 -4.96
C GLY A 81 4.19 2.41 -4.04
N THR A 82 3.82 3.69 -4.04
CA THR A 82 2.78 4.17 -3.14
C THR A 82 1.43 3.68 -3.62
N SER A 83 0.79 2.89 -2.76
CA SER A 83 -0.60 2.51 -2.94
C SER A 83 -1.49 3.75 -3.08
N SER A 84 -2.49 3.70 -3.94
CA SER A 84 -3.48 4.78 -4.10
C SER A 84 -4.10 5.13 -2.75
N GLY A 85 -4.12 6.42 -2.39
CA GLY A 85 -4.66 6.88 -1.10
C GLY A 85 -3.62 7.14 -0.02
N CYS A 86 -2.34 7.33 -0.37
CA CYS A 86 -1.34 7.78 0.60
C CYS A 86 -1.63 9.20 1.12
N SER A 87 -1.51 9.41 2.43
CA SER A 87 -1.65 10.73 3.07
C SER A 87 -0.47 11.18 3.90
N LYS A 88 0.47 10.28 4.20
CA LYS A 88 1.78 10.65 4.71
C LYS A 88 2.84 9.84 4.01
N SER A 89 3.82 10.53 3.43
CA SER A 89 4.97 9.90 2.78
C SER A 89 6.24 10.11 3.59
N TYR A 90 7.17 9.18 3.45
CA TYR A 90 8.52 9.23 4.01
C TYR A 90 9.53 8.96 2.90
N THR A 91 10.55 9.81 2.79
CA THR A 91 11.65 9.59 1.84
C THR A 91 12.78 8.88 2.56
N VAL A 92 13.13 7.68 2.08
CA VAL A 92 14.25 6.88 2.59
C VAL A 92 15.54 7.69 2.51
N VAL A 93 16.33 7.70 3.58
CA VAL A 93 17.66 8.30 3.61
C VAL A 93 18.73 7.25 3.89
N SER A 94 20.00 7.63 3.74
CA SER A 94 21.13 6.74 3.98
C SER A 94 21.10 6.22 5.42
N GLY A 95 21.17 4.88 5.57
CA GLY A 95 21.17 4.21 6.87
C GLY A 95 19.78 3.83 7.41
N ASP A 96 18.71 4.15 6.68
CA ASP A 96 17.37 3.70 7.07
C ASP A 96 17.20 2.18 6.93
N THR A 97 16.45 1.62 7.87
CA THR A 97 15.86 0.28 7.83
C THR A 97 14.34 0.42 8.02
N CYS A 98 13.54 -0.60 7.66
CA CYS A 98 12.10 -0.54 7.94
C CYS A 98 11.82 -0.24 9.41
N ALA A 99 12.48 -0.95 10.34
CA ALA A 99 12.34 -0.69 11.78
C ALA A 99 12.67 0.77 12.19
N ALA A 100 13.67 1.40 11.58
CA ALA A 100 14.00 2.80 11.85
C ALA A 100 12.93 3.76 11.31
N ILE A 101 12.40 3.48 10.10
CA ILE A 101 11.33 4.26 9.48
C ILE A 101 10.03 4.12 10.27
N GLU A 102 9.68 2.89 10.67
CA GLU A 102 8.55 2.56 11.53
C GLU A 102 8.61 3.37 12.83
N SER A 103 9.73 3.28 13.54
CA SER A 103 9.96 4.01 14.79
C SER A 103 9.84 5.53 14.62
N LYS A 104 10.33 6.05 13.49
CA LYS A 104 10.35 7.50 13.21
C LYS A 104 8.99 8.04 12.77
N THR A 105 8.20 7.23 12.08
CA THR A 105 6.95 7.67 11.44
C THR A 105 5.71 7.22 12.20
N GLY A 106 5.83 6.21 13.06
CA GLY A 106 4.75 5.57 13.81
C GLY A 106 3.99 4.50 13.02
N VAL A 107 4.40 4.18 11.79
CA VAL A 107 3.80 3.11 10.98
C VAL A 107 4.28 1.75 11.49
N SER A 108 3.43 0.72 11.46
CA SER A 108 3.85 -0.65 11.77
C SER A 108 4.54 -1.30 10.56
N ASP A 109 5.38 -2.31 10.80
CA ASP A 109 5.97 -3.15 9.74
C ASP A 109 4.92 -3.67 8.74
N ALA A 110 3.81 -4.22 9.25
CA ALA A 110 2.72 -4.73 8.42
C ALA A 110 2.09 -3.64 7.55
N THR A 111 1.85 -2.45 8.10
CA THR A 111 1.26 -1.32 7.36
C THR A 111 2.27 -0.74 6.38
N LEU A 112 3.56 -0.70 6.72
CA LEU A 112 4.61 -0.25 5.83
C LEU A 112 4.71 -1.15 4.59
N HIS A 113 4.71 -2.48 4.77
CA HIS A 113 4.73 -3.43 3.66
C HIS A 113 3.42 -3.45 2.87
N SER A 114 2.27 -3.33 3.54
CA SER A 114 0.96 -3.25 2.88
C SER A 114 0.83 -2.00 2.00
N LEU A 115 1.30 -0.85 2.48
CA LEU A 115 1.23 0.41 1.74
C LEU A 115 2.30 0.53 0.65
N ASN A 116 3.36 -0.28 0.73
CA ASN A 116 4.49 -0.27 -0.20
C ASN A 116 4.84 -1.69 -0.66
N PRO A 117 3.99 -2.34 -1.50
CA PRO A 117 4.21 -3.71 -1.96
C PRO A 117 5.51 -3.92 -2.75
N SER A 118 6.17 -2.85 -3.17
CA SER A 118 7.50 -2.89 -3.79
C SER A 118 8.64 -3.19 -2.81
N ILE A 119 8.43 -3.04 -1.50
CA ILE A 119 9.42 -3.41 -0.47
C ILE A 119 9.25 -4.90 -0.18
N ASN A 120 10.37 -5.65 -0.18
CA ASN A 120 10.34 -7.07 0.17
C ASN A 120 10.20 -7.24 1.69
N SER A 121 9.77 -8.43 2.13
CA SER A 121 9.54 -8.75 3.55
C SER A 121 10.79 -8.65 4.45
N SER A 122 11.99 -8.64 3.88
CA SER A 122 13.24 -8.46 4.63
C SER A 122 13.71 -7.00 4.63
N CYS A 123 12.97 -6.10 3.99
CA CYS A 123 13.30 -4.70 3.81
C CYS A 123 14.72 -4.44 3.25
N THR A 124 15.27 -5.39 2.49
CA THR A 124 16.64 -5.31 1.96
C THR A 124 16.76 -4.56 0.65
N ASN A 125 15.63 -4.21 0.03
CA ASN A 125 15.57 -3.54 -1.26
C ASN A 125 15.16 -2.05 -1.15
N LEU A 126 15.29 -1.44 0.03
CA LEU A 126 15.11 0.00 0.18
C LEU A 126 16.16 0.77 -0.63
N GLN A 127 15.71 1.76 -1.38
CA GLN A 127 16.58 2.65 -2.15
C GLN A 127 16.61 4.05 -1.51
N ILE A 128 17.78 4.66 -1.44
CA ILE A 128 17.91 6.00 -0.85
C ILE A 128 17.16 7.00 -1.72
N GLY A 129 16.22 7.76 -1.17
CA GLY A 129 15.33 8.62 -1.95
C GLY A 129 14.04 7.93 -2.42
N GLN A 130 13.88 6.62 -2.16
CA GLN A 130 12.59 5.94 -2.33
C GLN A 130 11.52 6.62 -1.48
N VAL A 131 10.39 6.95 -2.08
CA VAL A 131 9.26 7.55 -1.36
C VAL A 131 8.32 6.42 -0.92
N LEU A 132 8.24 6.21 0.38
CA LEU A 132 7.35 5.24 1.01
C LEU A 132 6.08 5.94 1.49
N CYS A 133 4.95 5.27 1.37
CA CYS A 133 3.74 5.65 2.05
C CYS A 133 3.76 5.12 3.49
N VAL A 134 3.66 6.01 4.46
CA VAL A 134 3.69 5.69 5.91
C VAL A 134 2.38 6.00 6.62
N ALA A 135 1.38 6.52 5.90
CA ALA A 135 -0.01 6.53 6.33
C ALA A 135 -0.93 6.67 5.11
N SER A 136 -2.07 5.97 5.12
CA SER A 136 -3.15 6.17 4.15
C SER A 136 -4.15 7.24 4.63
N GLY A 137 -4.76 7.95 3.68
CA GLY A 137 -5.71 9.04 3.90
C GLY A 137 -7.09 8.65 4.36
N GLY A 138 -7.31 7.37 4.64
CA GLY A 138 -8.55 6.88 5.22
C GLY A 138 -8.55 6.83 6.74
N GLY A 139 -7.41 7.08 7.40
CA GLY A 139 -7.28 7.00 8.85
C GLY A 139 -7.83 8.23 9.58
N SER A 140 -9.13 8.53 9.44
CA SER A 140 -9.81 9.24 10.52
C SER A 140 -9.81 8.31 11.73
N SER A 141 -9.06 8.65 12.78
CA SER A 141 -9.29 8.09 14.12
C SER A 141 -10.79 8.03 14.36
N PRO A 142 -11.35 6.90 14.83
CA PRO A 142 -12.71 6.88 15.32
C PRO A 142 -12.87 7.99 16.38
N PRO A 143 -14.04 8.63 16.49
CA PRO A 143 -14.27 9.62 17.53
C PRO A 143 -14.24 8.92 18.90
N GLY A 144 -13.07 8.89 19.52
CA GLY A 144 -12.78 8.22 20.79
C GLY A 144 -11.28 7.93 20.85
N GLY A 145 -10.52 8.73 21.59
CA GLY A 145 -9.04 8.74 21.61
C GLY A 145 -8.35 7.50 22.22
N GLY A 146 -8.86 6.29 21.93
CA GLY A 146 -8.26 5.01 22.31
C GLY A 146 -7.05 4.67 21.45
N GLN A 147 -6.17 3.82 21.99
CA GLN A 147 -5.05 3.27 21.23
C GLN A 147 -5.56 2.43 20.06
N THR A 148 -4.93 2.58 18.89
CA THR A 148 -5.21 1.78 17.70
C THR A 148 -4.11 0.74 17.48
N PHE A 149 -4.52 -0.45 17.09
CA PHE A 149 -3.69 -1.59 16.78
C PHE A 149 -3.74 -1.87 15.28
N ASN A 150 -2.61 -2.25 14.71
CA ASN A 150 -2.57 -2.84 13.37
C ASN A 150 -2.55 -4.36 13.54
N GLY A 151 -3.42 -5.07 12.83
CA GLY A 151 -3.58 -6.51 12.96
C GLY A 151 -3.99 -7.17 11.65
N LEU A 152 -3.88 -8.50 11.60
CA LEU A 152 -4.47 -9.29 10.53
C LEU A 152 -5.88 -9.71 10.95
N ALA A 153 -6.84 -9.58 10.04
CA ALA A 153 -8.19 -10.05 10.23
C ALA A 153 -8.49 -11.21 9.28
N THR A 154 -9.05 -12.28 9.85
CA THR A 154 -9.72 -13.37 9.15
C THR A 154 -11.22 -13.34 9.46
N TYR A 155 -11.95 -14.32 8.95
CA TYR A 155 -13.34 -14.52 9.32
C TYR A 155 -13.62 -15.95 9.79
N TYR A 156 -14.67 -16.11 10.58
CA TYR A 156 -15.20 -17.39 11.02
C TYR A 156 -16.73 -17.43 11.06
N ASP A 157 -17.26 -18.66 11.07
CA ASP A 157 -18.70 -18.94 11.14
C ASP A 157 -19.06 -19.56 12.49
N PRO A 158 -19.56 -18.77 13.47
CA PRO A 158 -19.94 -19.30 14.77
C PRO A 158 -21.10 -20.30 14.71
N ASN A 159 -21.98 -20.22 13.71
CA ASN A 159 -23.08 -21.16 13.44
C ASN A 159 -23.99 -21.45 14.65
N GLY A 160 -24.30 -20.43 15.47
CA GLY A 160 -25.07 -20.60 16.71
C GLY A 160 -24.26 -21.18 17.87
N GLY A 161 -22.94 -21.26 17.74
CA GLY A 161 -22.02 -21.64 18.79
C GLY A 161 -21.98 -20.63 19.93
N ARG A 162 -21.50 -21.08 21.09
CA ARG A 162 -21.28 -20.23 22.25
C ARG A 162 -19.86 -19.67 22.21
N GLY A 163 -19.71 -18.35 22.10
CA GLY A 163 -18.42 -17.69 22.19
C GLY A 163 -17.85 -17.69 23.61
N ALA A 164 -16.57 -17.34 23.75
CA ALA A 164 -15.86 -17.31 25.02
C ALA A 164 -16.44 -16.28 26.03
N CYS A 165 -17.17 -15.26 25.57
CA CYS A 165 -17.94 -14.37 26.44
C CYS A 165 -19.26 -14.98 26.96
N GLY A 166 -19.57 -16.21 26.57
CA GLY A 166 -20.73 -16.95 27.04
C GLY A 166 -22.02 -16.70 26.27
N ASN A 167 -22.02 -15.87 25.23
CA ASN A 167 -23.20 -15.61 24.40
C ASN A 167 -23.30 -16.58 23.21
N ILE A 168 -24.51 -16.82 22.71
CA ILE A 168 -24.73 -17.55 21.45
C ILE A 168 -24.55 -16.58 20.29
N LEU A 169 -23.71 -16.94 19.32
CA LEU A 169 -23.28 -16.08 18.22
C LEU A 169 -23.77 -16.61 16.87
N GLN A 170 -24.23 -15.72 16.00
CA GLN A 170 -24.68 -16.02 14.64
C GLN A 170 -23.70 -15.46 13.60
N ASN A 171 -23.64 -16.08 12.42
CA ASN A 171 -22.72 -15.65 11.35
C ASN A 171 -23.02 -14.22 10.90
N SER A 172 -24.28 -13.79 10.97
CA SER A 172 -24.72 -12.44 10.61
C SER A 172 -24.45 -11.38 11.67
N ASP A 173 -24.08 -11.77 12.90
CA ASP A 173 -23.83 -10.81 13.98
C ASP A 173 -22.61 -9.96 13.66
N PHE A 174 -22.54 -8.72 14.16
CA PHE A 174 -21.35 -7.87 14.03
C PHE A 174 -20.45 -8.08 15.25
N ILE A 175 -19.71 -9.19 15.24
CA ILE A 175 -18.89 -9.62 16.36
C ILE A 175 -17.46 -9.89 15.93
N VAL A 176 -16.57 -9.94 16.92
CA VAL A 176 -15.17 -10.28 16.74
C VAL A 176 -14.69 -11.24 17.83
N ALA A 177 -13.90 -12.23 17.42
CA ALA A 177 -13.05 -13.00 18.29
C ALA A 177 -11.69 -12.29 18.42
N LEU A 178 -11.33 -11.90 19.63
CA LEU A 178 -10.07 -11.21 19.89
C LEU A 178 -8.92 -12.21 19.95
N GLY A 179 -7.79 -11.87 19.32
CA GLY A 179 -6.55 -12.58 19.54
C GLY A 179 -6.12 -12.58 21.00
N SER A 180 -5.34 -13.58 21.39
CA SER A 180 -4.90 -13.78 22.78
C SER A 180 -4.18 -12.57 23.40
N GLY A 181 -3.52 -11.73 22.59
CA GLY A 181 -2.84 -10.52 23.04
C GLY A 181 -3.77 -9.43 23.59
N HIS A 182 -5.05 -9.45 23.22
CA HIS A 182 -6.06 -8.46 23.64
C HIS A 182 -7.29 -9.09 24.28
N TRP A 183 -7.25 -10.40 24.58
CA TRP A 183 -8.37 -11.08 25.22
C TRP A 183 -8.49 -10.72 26.71
N ASP A 184 -7.35 -10.51 27.38
CA ASP A 184 -7.25 -10.19 28.81
C ASP A 184 -8.20 -11.02 29.71
N SER A 185 -8.14 -12.35 29.55
CA SER A 185 -9.00 -13.29 30.30
C SER A 185 -10.51 -12.99 30.22
N GLY A 186 -10.96 -12.36 29.13
CA GLY A 186 -12.36 -11.99 28.90
C GLY A 186 -12.75 -10.62 29.47
N ALA A 187 -11.81 -9.82 29.97
CA ALA A 187 -12.10 -8.47 30.47
C ALA A 187 -12.71 -7.56 29.40
N HIS A 188 -12.44 -7.86 28.12
CA HIS A 188 -12.97 -7.12 26.97
C HIS A 188 -14.30 -7.66 26.43
N CYS A 189 -14.94 -8.62 27.10
CA CYS A 189 -16.25 -9.11 26.68
C CYS A 189 -17.29 -7.99 26.62
N GLY A 190 -17.97 -7.88 25.47
CA GLY A 190 -18.95 -6.82 25.20
C GLY A 190 -18.34 -5.48 24.79
N ALA A 191 -17.02 -5.34 24.75
CA ALA A 191 -16.37 -4.11 24.29
C ALA A 191 -16.65 -3.87 22.81
N THR A 192 -16.87 -2.61 22.44
CA THR A 192 -17.01 -2.20 21.05
C THR A 192 -15.63 -2.00 20.45
N VAL A 193 -15.43 -2.55 19.25
CA VAL A 193 -14.19 -2.46 18.49
C VAL A 193 -14.49 -1.79 17.16
N ASN A 194 -13.78 -0.69 16.89
CA ASN A 194 -13.76 -0.08 15.56
C ASN A 194 -12.73 -0.83 14.71
N VAL A 195 -13.13 -1.34 13.54
CA VAL A 195 -12.24 -2.04 12.60
C VAL A 195 -12.28 -1.32 11.26
N GLN A 196 -11.11 -0.99 10.72
CA GLN A 196 -10.93 -0.23 9.51
C GLN A 196 -10.12 -1.01 8.46
N TYR A 197 -10.63 -1.00 7.23
CA TYR A 197 -10.00 -1.59 6.05
C TYR A 197 -10.35 -0.78 4.80
N GLN A 198 -9.35 -0.48 3.95
CA GLN A 198 -9.51 0.27 2.69
C GLN A 198 -10.39 1.54 2.81
N GLY A 199 -10.30 2.25 3.94
CA GLY A 199 -11.08 3.47 4.21
C GLY A 199 -12.52 3.24 4.68
N LYS A 200 -12.98 1.98 4.78
CA LYS A 200 -14.24 1.61 5.42
C LYS A 200 -13.99 1.29 6.88
N THR A 201 -14.88 1.75 7.77
CA THR A 201 -14.85 1.43 9.19
C THR A 201 -16.16 0.79 9.59
N ILE A 202 -16.09 -0.32 10.33
CA ILE A 202 -17.23 -0.97 10.97
C ILE A 202 -17.05 -1.00 12.49
N GLN A 203 -18.15 -1.13 13.21
CA GLN A 203 -18.16 -1.42 14.64
C GLN A 203 -18.61 -2.86 14.86
N VAL A 204 -17.85 -3.58 15.66
CA VAL A 204 -18.14 -4.96 16.07
C VAL A 204 -18.02 -5.09 17.58
N VAL A 205 -18.62 -6.13 18.15
CA VAL A 205 -18.56 -6.40 19.59
C VAL A 205 -17.66 -7.60 19.87
N ALA A 206 -16.71 -7.43 20.80
CA ALA A 206 -15.88 -8.53 21.27
C ALA A 206 -16.74 -9.56 22.04
N GLN A 207 -16.86 -10.76 21.47
CA GLN A 207 -17.72 -11.82 22.03
C GLN A 207 -17.02 -13.18 22.16
N ASP A 208 -15.80 -13.29 21.62
CA ASP A 208 -15.12 -14.56 21.55
C ASP A 208 -13.59 -14.40 21.65
N LEU A 209 -12.92 -15.51 21.92
CA LEU A 209 -11.46 -15.62 21.93
C LEU A 209 -11.02 -16.40 20.71
N CYS A 210 -10.00 -15.88 20.04
CA CYS A 210 -9.32 -16.55 18.95
C CYS A 210 -7.88 -16.89 19.37
N PRO A 211 -7.62 -18.09 19.93
CA PRO A 211 -6.27 -18.47 20.36
C PRO A 211 -5.28 -18.60 19.20
N GLY A 212 -5.80 -18.90 18.00
CA GLY A 212 -5.02 -19.12 16.77
C GLY A 212 -4.88 -17.90 15.87
N CYS A 213 -5.36 -16.73 16.31
CA CYS A 213 -5.30 -15.51 15.50
C CYS A 213 -3.86 -15.09 15.22
N GLN A 214 -3.65 -14.55 14.03
CA GLN A 214 -2.31 -14.27 13.52
C GLN A 214 -1.71 -13.04 14.22
N GLY A 215 -0.68 -13.28 15.04
CA GLY A 215 0.02 -12.25 15.78
C GLY A 215 -0.75 -11.72 16.99
N ALA A 216 -0.10 -10.84 17.75
CA ALA A 216 -0.64 -10.33 19.01
C ALA A 216 -1.93 -9.49 18.85
N ASN A 217 -2.13 -8.89 17.67
CA ASN A 217 -3.25 -7.99 17.36
C ASN A 217 -4.25 -8.61 16.37
N GLY A 218 -4.21 -9.93 16.15
CA GLY A 218 -5.09 -10.59 15.19
C GLY A 218 -6.56 -10.55 15.61
N LEU A 219 -7.45 -10.44 14.63
CA LEU A 219 -8.90 -10.49 14.80
C LEU A 219 -9.50 -11.63 13.97
N ASP A 220 -10.54 -12.28 14.49
CA ASP A 220 -11.40 -13.15 13.68
C ASP A 220 -12.80 -12.55 13.67
N LEU A 221 -13.20 -11.97 12.54
CA LEU A 221 -14.52 -11.35 12.41
C LEU A 221 -15.57 -12.41 12.08
N SER A 222 -16.82 -12.22 12.52
CA SER A 222 -17.90 -13.01 11.92
C SER A 222 -17.99 -12.75 10.41
N GLU A 223 -18.53 -13.71 9.66
CA GLU A 223 -18.80 -13.55 8.22
C GLU A 223 -19.57 -12.25 7.90
N GLY A 224 -20.63 -11.94 8.66
CA GLY A 224 -21.41 -10.72 8.49
C GLY A 224 -20.60 -9.45 8.72
N ALA A 225 -19.72 -9.43 9.72
CA ALA A 225 -18.83 -8.31 9.95
C ALA A 225 -17.76 -8.18 8.84
N MET A 226 -17.14 -9.29 8.45
CA MET A 226 -16.12 -9.29 7.40
C MET A 226 -16.70 -8.85 6.06
N GLN A 227 -17.85 -9.41 5.64
CA GLN A 227 -18.54 -9.00 4.42
C GLN A 227 -18.92 -7.51 4.45
N ALA A 228 -19.31 -7.01 5.62
CA ALA A 228 -19.59 -5.59 5.80
C ALA A 228 -18.34 -4.72 5.78
N LEU A 229 -17.14 -5.26 6.02
CA LEU A 229 -15.87 -4.53 5.93
C LEU A 229 -15.28 -4.60 4.51
N ASP A 230 -15.29 -5.78 3.91
CA ASP A 230 -14.81 -6.09 2.58
C ASP A 230 -15.77 -7.05 1.86
N ALA A 231 -16.39 -6.59 0.78
CA ALA A 231 -17.32 -7.41 0.00
C ALA A 231 -16.61 -8.55 -0.79
N ASN A 232 -15.29 -8.47 -0.97
CA ASN A 232 -14.49 -9.44 -1.70
C ASN A 232 -13.67 -10.36 -0.78
N TYR A 233 -13.97 -10.40 0.52
CA TYR A 233 -13.15 -11.06 1.55
C TYR A 233 -12.82 -12.53 1.29
N ILE A 234 -13.66 -13.26 0.53
CA ILE A 234 -13.39 -14.65 0.15
C ILE A 234 -12.16 -14.74 -0.76
N ALA A 235 -11.98 -13.79 -1.68
CA ALA A 235 -10.84 -13.74 -2.58
C ALA A 235 -9.60 -13.17 -1.89
N ASP A 236 -9.79 -12.15 -1.05
CA ASP A 236 -8.69 -11.45 -0.36
C ASP A 236 -8.16 -12.26 0.83
N GLY A 237 -9.00 -13.10 1.45
CA GLY A 237 -8.62 -14.01 2.52
C GLY A 237 -8.26 -13.29 3.81
N VAL A 238 -6.97 -13.29 4.15
CA VAL A 238 -6.44 -12.59 5.33
C VAL A 238 -6.17 -11.14 4.96
N ILE A 239 -6.82 -10.20 5.64
CA ILE A 239 -6.68 -8.77 5.36
C ILE A 239 -5.94 -8.03 6.47
N SER A 240 -5.16 -7.01 6.13
CA SER A 240 -4.53 -6.13 7.12
C SER A 240 -5.48 -5.00 7.52
N VAL A 241 -5.80 -4.90 8.80
CA VAL A 241 -6.75 -3.92 9.35
C VAL A 241 -6.11 -3.04 10.41
N VAL A 242 -6.70 -1.86 10.59
CA VAL A 242 -6.45 -1.00 11.75
C VAL A 242 -7.67 -1.11 12.65
N TRP A 243 -7.49 -1.36 13.93
CA TRP A 243 -8.61 -1.48 14.86
C TRP A 243 -8.31 -0.89 16.23
N GLY A 244 -9.32 -0.65 17.04
CA GLY A 244 -9.15 -0.20 18.42
C GLY A 244 -10.45 -0.30 19.20
N PHE A 245 -10.34 -0.41 20.52
CA PHE A 245 -11.50 -0.32 21.40
C PHE A 245 -12.10 1.10 21.33
N ALA A 246 -13.43 1.17 21.25
CA ALA A 246 -14.19 2.41 21.20
C ALA A 246 -14.46 2.98 22.61
#